data_AF-A0A6L4ZP17-F1
#
_entry.id   AF-A0A6L4ZP17-F1
#
_cell.length_a   1.000
_cell.length_b   1.000
_cell.length_c   1.000
_cell.angle_alpha   90.00
_cell.angle_beta   90.00
_cell.angle_gamma   90.00
#
_symmetry.space_group_name_H-M   'P 1'
#
loop_
_entity.id
_entity.type
_entity.pdbx_description
1 polymer ?
#
loop_
_entity_poly.entity_id
_entity_poly.type
_entity_poly.pdbx_seq_one_letter_code
_entity_poly.pdbx_strand_id
1 'polypeptide(L)'
;RSVGVPWINAGILGLSGNVMIFGSDGVCYECNATPEQIQDARSRYDSCESVRKRFLQEEKMPTVQVTSALISALQVQEAVKLIHNQQPATGKRIAFNGLTNGYLVITLQPLDECLAHGTYENIRELPLSAHQGTLDDLFLAIEEDLGQDAILDLGRRFILEIRCRYCGKILPLMRPAHRIFDDELICSDCNKHTEEIGSHTIAERIEAFGNKTEDKTYIKSVSRFSRKEIPRELLKLTLWDLGIPPLHILSASGINGQYKAFELTADCAKVLGSLISI
;
A
#
# COMPACT_ATOMS: atom_id res chain seq x y z
N ARG A 1 2.27 -3.97 -16.54
CA ARG A 1 3.41 -4.55 -17.27
C ARG A 1 4.10 -5.64 -16.47
N SER A 2 4.50 -5.41 -15.22
CA SER A 2 5.39 -6.32 -14.49
C SER A 2 4.92 -7.78 -14.33
N VAL A 3 3.61 -8.06 -14.48
CA VAL A 3 3.02 -9.41 -14.43
C VAL A 3 2.59 -9.93 -15.82
N GLY A 4 2.70 -9.11 -16.87
CA GLY A 4 2.31 -9.49 -18.25
C GLY A 4 0.81 -9.69 -18.49
N VAL A 5 -0.04 -9.52 -17.47
CA VAL A 5 -1.50 -9.72 -17.56
C VAL A 5 -2.21 -8.40 -17.85
N PRO A 6 -3.10 -8.32 -18.86
CA PRO A 6 -3.93 -7.15 -19.08
C PRO A 6 -4.92 -6.97 -17.92
N TRP A 7 -5.18 -5.72 -17.55
CA TRP A 7 -6.08 -5.41 -16.44
C TRP A 7 -6.87 -4.14 -16.69
N ILE A 8 -8.01 -4.02 -16.00
CA ILE A 8 -8.96 -2.92 -16.20
C ILE A 8 -9.20 -2.23 -14.87
N ASN A 9 -8.86 -0.95 -14.82
CA ASN A 9 -9.14 -0.10 -13.67
C ASN A 9 -10.43 0.68 -13.87
N ALA A 10 -11.17 0.91 -12.78
CA ALA A 10 -12.32 1.79 -12.79
C ALA A 10 -12.28 2.73 -11.58
N GLY A 11 -12.75 3.96 -11.78
CA GLY A 11 -12.86 4.96 -10.72
C GLY A 11 -14.18 5.71 -10.81
N ILE A 12 -14.77 6.01 -9.65
CA ILE A 12 -16.05 6.73 -9.53
C ILE A 12 -15.92 7.88 -8.54
N LEU A 13 -16.62 8.98 -8.82
CA LEU A 13 -16.74 10.14 -7.95
C LEU A 13 -18.07 10.87 -8.21
N GLY A 14 -19.01 10.76 -7.28
CA GLY A 14 -20.35 11.33 -7.45
C GLY A 14 -21.04 10.76 -8.70
N LEU A 15 -21.43 11.64 -9.63
CA LEU A 15 -22.07 11.28 -10.90
C LEU A 15 -21.09 10.97 -12.04
N SER A 16 -19.79 11.08 -11.81
CA SER A 16 -18.76 10.90 -12.83
C SER A 16 -17.91 9.67 -12.56
N GLY A 17 -17.37 9.07 -13.61
CA GLY A 17 -16.47 7.94 -13.48
C GLY A 17 -15.68 7.66 -14.74
N ASN A 18 -14.77 6.70 -14.66
CA ASN A 18 -13.96 6.29 -15.79
C ASN A 18 -13.54 4.82 -15.72
N VAL A 19 -13.23 4.27 -16.89
CA VAL A 19 -12.63 2.95 -17.10
C VAL A 19 -11.32 3.14 -17.85
N MET A 20 -10.25 2.53 -17.37
CA MET A 20 -8.94 2.53 -18.02
C MET A 20 -8.51 1.08 -18.28
N ILE A 21 -8.10 0.80 -19.50
CA ILE A 21 -7.70 -0.54 -19.93
C ILE A 21 -6.19 -0.52 -20.14
N PHE A 22 -5.48 -1.40 -19.44
CA PHE A 22 -4.03 -1.53 -19.53
C PHE A 22 -3.67 -2.89 -20.13
N GLY A 23 -2.83 -2.87 -21.16
CA GLY A 23 -2.33 -4.10 -21.79
C GLY A 23 -1.20 -4.76 -21.01
N SER A 24 -0.74 -5.90 -21.52
CA SER A 24 0.55 -6.51 -21.12
C SER A 24 1.69 -5.51 -21.30
N ASP A 25 1.65 -4.80 -22.43
CA ASP A 25 2.60 -3.80 -22.89
C ASP A 25 1.93 -2.43 -23.06
N GLY A 26 2.74 -1.37 -23.17
CA GLY A 26 2.23 -0.01 -23.36
C GLY A 26 1.93 0.73 -22.04
N VAL A 27 1.23 1.84 -22.09
CA VAL A 27 1.05 2.75 -20.95
C VAL A 27 0.57 2.04 -19.67
N CYS A 28 1.15 2.36 -18.51
CA CYS A 28 0.66 1.87 -17.20
C CYS A 28 -0.15 2.95 -16.47
N TYR A 29 -0.71 2.57 -15.31
CA TYR A 29 -1.46 3.49 -14.46
C TYR A 29 -0.65 4.73 -14.06
N GLU A 30 0.61 4.53 -13.64
CA GLU A 30 1.46 5.62 -13.15
C GLU A 30 1.96 6.55 -14.26
N CYS A 31 1.99 6.13 -15.53
CA CYS A 31 2.42 6.99 -16.63
C CYS A 31 1.60 8.28 -16.78
N ASN A 32 0.32 8.27 -16.36
CA ASN A 32 -0.57 9.43 -16.46
C ASN A 32 -1.08 9.87 -15.08
N ALA A 33 -0.40 9.45 -14.00
CA ALA A 33 -0.72 9.88 -12.65
C ALA A 33 0.10 11.13 -12.33
N THR A 34 -0.57 12.26 -12.07
CA THR A 34 0.13 13.46 -11.63
C THR A 34 0.57 13.32 -10.16
N PRO A 35 1.61 14.05 -9.70
CA PRO A 35 1.99 14.06 -8.29
C PRO A 35 0.83 14.37 -7.34
N GLU A 36 -0.07 15.27 -7.73
CA GLU A 36 -1.27 15.62 -6.95
C GLU A 36 -2.27 14.46 -6.92
N GLN A 37 -2.46 13.75 -8.03
CA GLN A 37 -3.32 12.56 -8.07
C GLN A 37 -2.72 11.42 -7.25
N ILE A 38 -1.40 11.27 -7.24
CA ILE A 38 -0.70 10.29 -6.39
C ILE A 38 -0.86 10.69 -4.92
N GLN A 39 -0.72 11.97 -4.59
CA GLN A 39 -0.91 12.48 -3.23
C GLN A 39 -2.36 12.34 -2.76
N ASP A 40 -3.34 12.62 -3.60
CA ASP A 40 -4.77 12.42 -3.33
C ASP A 40 -5.11 10.92 -3.26
N ALA A 41 -4.53 10.09 -4.11
CA ALA A 41 -4.68 8.64 -3.99
C ALA A 41 -4.11 8.17 -2.64
N ARG A 42 -2.91 8.64 -2.24
CA ARG A 42 -2.29 8.33 -0.94
C ARG A 42 -3.15 8.80 0.24
N SER A 43 -3.78 9.97 0.16
CA SER A 43 -4.70 10.45 1.20
C SER A 43 -6.00 9.63 1.26
N ARG A 44 -6.39 8.98 0.16
CA ARG A 44 -7.51 8.03 0.08
C ARG A 44 -7.12 6.58 0.42
N TYR A 45 -5.84 6.23 0.33
CA TYR A 45 -5.30 4.93 0.75
C TYR A 45 -5.28 4.77 2.27
N ASP A 46 -5.45 5.86 3.04
CA ASP A 46 -5.92 5.82 4.43
C ASP A 46 -7.43 5.46 4.54
N SER A 47 -7.90 4.65 3.57
CA SER A 47 -9.19 4.01 3.36
C SER A 47 -10.35 4.90 2.85
N CYS A 48 -11.31 4.22 2.20
CA CYS A 48 -12.66 4.76 1.97
C CYS A 48 -13.29 5.32 3.25
N GLU A 49 -12.80 4.94 4.44
CA GLU A 49 -13.21 5.51 5.72
C GLU A 49 -12.81 6.98 5.87
N SER A 50 -11.62 7.40 5.42
CA SER A 50 -11.21 8.80 5.49
C SER A 50 -12.07 9.68 4.58
N VAL A 51 -12.39 9.17 3.40
CA VAL A 51 -13.35 9.78 2.47
C VAL A 51 -14.75 9.81 3.08
N ARG A 52 -15.20 8.71 3.70
CA ARG A 52 -16.49 8.60 4.41
C ARG A 52 -16.58 9.60 5.56
N LYS A 53 -15.55 9.71 6.41
CA LYS A 53 -15.47 10.65 7.54
C LYS A 53 -15.61 12.09 7.05
N ARG A 54 -14.93 12.48 5.98
CA ARG A 54 -15.06 13.82 5.38
C ARG A 54 -16.49 14.09 4.90
N PHE A 55 -17.07 13.14 4.16
CA PHE A 55 -18.45 13.28 3.67
C PHE A 55 -19.49 13.30 4.79
N LEU A 56 -19.28 12.53 5.86
CA LEU A 56 -20.09 12.59 7.09
C LEU A 56 -20.00 13.96 7.77
N GLN A 57 -18.79 14.54 7.89
CA GLN A 57 -18.60 15.90 8.43
C GLN A 57 -19.27 16.98 7.57
N GLU A 58 -19.33 16.76 6.25
CA GLU A 58 -20.02 17.65 5.31
C GLU A 58 -21.53 17.36 5.19
N GLU A 59 -22.08 16.42 5.97
CA GLU A 59 -23.48 15.95 5.90
C GLU A 59 -23.91 15.49 4.48
N LYS A 60 -22.96 15.06 3.66
CA LYS A 60 -23.19 14.58 2.30
C LYS A 60 -23.06 13.07 2.26
N MET A 61 -24.07 12.36 1.77
CA MET A 61 -23.95 10.95 1.39
C MET A 61 -23.81 10.85 -0.13
N PRO A 62 -22.64 10.46 -0.68
CA PRO A 62 -22.48 10.38 -2.11
C PRO A 62 -23.32 9.25 -2.71
N THR A 63 -24.30 9.59 -3.55
CA THR A 63 -25.18 8.66 -4.27
C THR A 63 -24.45 8.04 -5.48
N VAL A 64 -23.47 7.19 -5.21
CA VAL A 64 -22.58 6.60 -6.23
C VAL A 64 -23.15 5.33 -6.90
N GLN A 65 -24.35 4.88 -6.53
CA GLN A 65 -24.91 3.61 -6.99
C GLN A 65 -25.14 3.58 -8.51
N VAL A 66 -25.71 4.65 -9.07
CA VAL A 66 -25.99 4.76 -10.51
C VAL A 66 -24.68 4.78 -11.32
N THR A 67 -23.74 5.63 -10.91
CA THR A 67 -22.43 5.72 -11.56
C THR A 67 -21.63 4.43 -11.40
N SER A 68 -21.70 3.77 -10.25
CA SER A 68 -21.09 2.45 -10.05
C SER A 68 -21.65 1.44 -11.05
N ALA A 69 -22.98 1.35 -11.20
CA ALA A 69 -23.60 0.41 -12.15
C ALA A 69 -23.16 0.69 -13.60
N LEU A 70 -23.16 1.96 -14.01
CA LEU A 70 -22.75 2.36 -15.36
C LEU A 70 -21.28 2.03 -15.64
N ILE A 71 -20.38 2.42 -14.72
CA ILE A 71 -18.94 2.24 -14.89
C ILE A 71 -18.56 0.76 -14.80
N SER A 72 -19.20 -0.02 -13.91
CA SER A 72 -19.02 -1.47 -13.87
C SER A 72 -19.49 -2.15 -15.16
N ALA A 73 -20.61 -1.72 -15.75
CA ALA A 73 -21.07 -2.25 -17.04
C ALA A 73 -20.04 -2.01 -18.15
N LEU A 74 -19.47 -0.80 -18.23
CA LEU A 74 -18.38 -0.48 -19.16
C LEU A 74 -17.12 -1.31 -18.88
N GLN A 75 -16.75 -1.48 -17.61
CA GLN A 75 -15.59 -2.28 -17.20
C GLN A 75 -15.75 -3.75 -17.63
N VAL A 76 -16.92 -4.34 -17.37
CA VAL A 76 -17.22 -5.73 -17.76
C VAL A 76 -17.27 -5.88 -19.28
N GLN A 77 -17.80 -4.90 -20.01
CA GLN A 77 -17.80 -4.92 -21.48
C GLN A 77 -16.37 -5.03 -22.03
N GLU A 78 -15.42 -4.26 -21.51
CA GLU A 78 -14.02 -4.33 -21.92
C GLU A 78 -13.34 -5.63 -21.49
N ALA A 79 -13.73 -6.20 -20.33
CA ALA A 79 -13.26 -7.51 -19.88
C ALA A 79 -13.74 -8.64 -20.82
N VAL A 80 -15.01 -8.62 -21.22
CA VAL A 80 -15.59 -9.59 -22.17
C VAL A 80 -14.86 -9.52 -23.51
N LYS A 81 -14.51 -8.32 -23.99
CA LYS A 81 -13.69 -8.16 -25.21
C LYS A 81 -12.34 -8.85 -25.06
N LEU A 82 -11.65 -8.65 -23.94
CA LEU A 82 -10.37 -9.32 -23.67
C LEU A 82 -10.52 -10.85 -23.67
N ILE A 83 -11.52 -11.39 -22.97
CA ILE A 83 -11.74 -12.84 -22.83
C ILE A 83 -12.03 -13.51 -24.19
N HIS A 84 -12.75 -12.81 -25.08
CA HIS A 84 -13.11 -13.32 -26.40
C HIS A 84 -12.13 -12.92 -27.51
N ASN A 85 -10.90 -12.50 -27.18
CA ASN A 85 -9.87 -12.07 -28.13
C ASN A 85 -10.34 -10.96 -29.10
N GLN A 86 -11.25 -10.11 -28.64
CA GLN A 86 -11.65 -8.89 -29.34
C GLN A 86 -10.72 -7.73 -28.94
N GLN A 87 -10.82 -6.61 -29.66
CA GLN A 87 -10.01 -5.42 -29.40
C GLN A 87 -10.69 -4.53 -28.34
N PRO A 88 -10.21 -4.52 -27.07
CA PRO A 88 -10.65 -3.53 -26.09
C PRO A 88 -10.01 -2.16 -26.35
N ALA A 89 -10.43 -1.16 -25.59
CA ALA A 89 -9.87 0.18 -25.60
C ALA A 89 -8.51 0.28 -24.85
N THR A 90 -7.59 -0.66 -25.12
CA THR A 90 -6.26 -0.70 -24.48
C THR A 90 -5.52 0.63 -24.63
N GLY A 91 -4.93 1.10 -23.54
CA GLY A 91 -4.20 2.37 -23.48
C GLY A 91 -5.11 3.60 -23.55
N LYS A 92 -6.42 3.43 -23.32
CA LYS A 92 -7.38 4.54 -23.30
C LYS A 92 -8.08 4.65 -21.96
N ARG A 93 -8.49 5.87 -21.63
CA ARG A 93 -9.41 6.21 -20.54
C ARG A 93 -10.75 6.57 -21.15
N ILE A 94 -11.76 5.78 -20.84
CA ILE A 94 -13.16 6.06 -21.12
C ILE A 94 -13.72 6.82 -19.91
N ALA A 95 -14.12 8.07 -20.07
CA ALA A 95 -14.65 8.91 -19.01
C ALA A 95 -16.12 9.27 -19.27
N PHE A 96 -16.94 9.18 -18.22
CA PHE A 96 -18.34 9.57 -18.21
C PHE A 96 -18.55 10.69 -17.20
N ASN A 97 -19.26 11.74 -17.63
CA ASN A 97 -19.70 12.84 -16.78
C ASN A 97 -21.23 12.85 -16.70
N GLY A 98 -21.78 12.44 -15.57
CA GLY A 98 -23.24 12.37 -15.39
C GLY A 98 -23.93 13.71 -15.16
N LEU A 99 -23.20 14.81 -14.96
CA LEU A 99 -23.82 16.15 -14.89
C LEU A 99 -24.17 16.69 -16.27
N THR A 100 -23.31 16.42 -17.26
CA THR A 100 -23.49 16.86 -18.64
C THR A 100 -23.93 15.74 -19.58
N ASN A 101 -24.02 14.51 -19.07
CA ASN A 101 -24.15 13.27 -19.85
C ASN A 101 -23.07 13.14 -20.95
N GLY A 102 -21.88 13.67 -20.67
CA GLY A 102 -20.76 13.67 -21.58
C GLY A 102 -19.99 12.35 -21.54
N TYR A 103 -19.57 11.88 -22.71
CA TYR A 103 -18.73 10.69 -22.87
C TYR A 103 -17.46 11.07 -23.63
N LEU A 104 -16.30 10.74 -23.08
CA LEU A 104 -15.01 11.08 -23.65
C LEU A 104 -14.09 9.86 -23.64
N VAL A 105 -13.35 9.67 -24.74
CA VAL A 105 -12.28 8.68 -24.83
C VAL A 105 -10.96 9.41 -24.99
N ILE A 106 -10.04 9.19 -24.06
CA ILE A 106 -8.72 9.83 -24.02
C ILE A 106 -7.66 8.74 -24.25
N THR A 107 -6.75 8.97 -25.19
CA THR A 107 -5.58 8.11 -25.38
C THR A 107 -4.51 8.48 -24.34
N LEU A 108 -4.14 7.51 -23.50
CA LEU A 108 -3.13 7.69 -22.47
C LEU A 108 -1.73 7.72 -23.10
N GLN A 109 -0.87 8.61 -22.61
CA GLN A 109 0.49 8.74 -23.14
C GLN A 109 1.49 7.93 -22.31
N PRO A 110 2.43 7.21 -22.92
CA PRO A 110 3.51 6.58 -22.16
C PRO A 110 4.38 7.66 -21.51
N LEU A 111 4.88 7.37 -20.31
CA LEU A 111 5.92 8.16 -19.67
C LEU A 111 7.26 7.47 -19.89
N ASP A 112 8.21 8.19 -20.47
CA ASP A 112 9.59 7.74 -20.64
C ASP A 112 10.21 7.50 -19.26
N GLU A 113 10.92 6.39 -19.10
CA GLU A 113 11.55 5.98 -17.82
C GLU A 113 10.58 5.84 -16.63
N CYS A 114 9.33 5.43 -16.87
CA CYS A 114 8.38 5.17 -15.80
C CYS A 114 8.86 4.05 -14.87
N LEU A 115 9.13 4.38 -13.60
CA LEU A 115 9.62 3.46 -12.56
C LEU A 115 8.66 2.28 -12.29
N ALA A 116 7.36 2.46 -12.54
CA ALA A 116 6.35 1.42 -12.38
C ALA A 116 6.42 0.32 -13.46
N HIS A 117 7.22 0.50 -14.51
CA HIS A 117 7.50 -0.54 -15.49
C HIS A 117 8.59 -1.52 -15.05
N GLY A 118 9.21 -1.30 -13.89
CA GLY A 118 10.22 -2.21 -13.35
C GLY A 118 9.70 -3.65 -13.22
N THR A 119 10.51 -4.59 -13.68
CA THR A 119 10.33 -6.03 -13.46
C THR A 119 11.32 -6.49 -12.41
N TYR A 120 10.91 -7.41 -11.54
CA TYR A 120 11.86 -8.10 -10.67
C TYR A 120 12.67 -9.06 -11.54
N GLU A 121 13.94 -8.75 -11.74
CA GLU A 121 14.89 -9.68 -12.36
C GLU A 121 15.54 -10.54 -11.27
N ASN A 122 15.86 -11.79 -11.60
CA ASN A 122 16.60 -12.71 -10.71
C ASN A 122 15.94 -12.93 -9.34
N ILE A 123 14.66 -13.33 -9.33
CA ILE A 123 13.96 -13.75 -8.12
C ILE A 123 14.55 -15.07 -7.63
N ARG A 124 15.02 -15.11 -6.38
CA ARG A 124 15.40 -16.34 -5.68
C ARG A 124 14.20 -16.85 -4.89
N GLU A 125 13.74 -18.04 -5.23
CA GLU A 125 12.75 -18.75 -4.44
C GLU A 125 13.35 -19.21 -3.10
N LEU A 126 12.71 -18.86 -1.99
CA LEU A 126 13.10 -19.27 -0.65
C LEU A 126 12.10 -20.29 -0.11
N PRO A 127 12.58 -21.38 0.53
CA PRO A 127 11.73 -22.34 1.23
C PRO A 127 11.27 -21.79 2.58
N LEU A 128 10.87 -20.51 2.63
CA LEU A 128 10.37 -19.83 3.82
C LEU A 128 8.88 -19.54 3.68
N SER A 129 8.14 -19.74 4.77
CA SER A 129 6.72 -19.37 4.88
C SER A 129 6.60 -18.10 5.71
N ALA A 130 5.66 -17.22 5.36
CA ALA A 130 5.42 -16.00 6.11
C ALA A 130 5.09 -16.27 7.59
N HIS A 131 4.38 -17.35 7.89
CA HIS A 131 3.94 -17.65 9.26
C HIS A 131 4.94 -18.44 10.11
N GLN A 132 5.95 -19.05 9.48
CA GLN A 132 6.89 -19.94 10.17
C GLN A 132 8.32 -19.41 10.10
N GLY A 133 8.71 -18.83 8.97
CA GLY A 133 10.00 -18.19 8.80
C GLY A 133 10.11 -16.93 9.65
N THR A 134 11.27 -16.74 10.25
CA THR A 134 11.61 -15.56 11.01
C THR A 134 12.37 -14.54 10.16
N LEU A 135 12.49 -13.31 10.66
CA LEU A 135 13.35 -12.31 10.04
C LEU A 135 14.82 -12.75 10.03
N ASP A 136 15.25 -13.52 11.04
CA ASP A 136 16.61 -14.06 11.09
C ASP A 136 16.86 -15.06 9.96
N ASP A 137 15.90 -15.98 9.72
CA ASP A 137 15.98 -16.95 8.61
C ASP A 137 16.07 -16.23 7.25
N LEU A 138 15.29 -15.15 7.09
CA LEU A 138 15.32 -14.34 5.89
C LEU A 138 16.66 -13.64 5.70
N PHE A 139 17.24 -13.04 6.74
CA PHE A 139 18.56 -12.41 6.64
C PHE A 139 19.66 -13.43 6.34
N LEU A 140 19.61 -14.64 6.91
CA LEU A 140 20.56 -15.70 6.57
C LEU A 140 20.57 -15.99 5.06
N ALA A 141 19.40 -16.06 4.44
CA ALA A 141 19.27 -16.27 2.99
C ALA A 141 19.73 -15.05 2.17
N ILE A 142 19.41 -13.84 2.61
CA ILE A 142 19.80 -12.59 1.92
C ILE A 142 21.32 -12.39 1.98
N GLU A 143 21.93 -12.59 3.15
CA GLU A 143 23.35 -12.37 3.38
C GLU A 143 24.23 -13.38 2.63
N GLU A 144 23.71 -14.58 2.34
CA GLU A 144 24.38 -15.57 1.48
C GLU A 144 24.61 -15.01 0.06
N ASP A 145 23.66 -14.24 -0.46
CA ASP A 145 23.71 -13.70 -1.83
C ASP A 145 24.35 -12.30 -1.90
N LEU A 146 24.07 -11.44 -0.92
CA LEU A 146 24.37 -10.00 -0.97
C LEU A 146 25.40 -9.54 0.07
N GLY A 147 25.84 -10.43 0.96
CA GLY A 147 26.81 -10.17 2.02
C GLY A 147 26.19 -9.66 3.33
N GLN A 148 27.02 -9.56 4.37
CA GLN A 148 26.64 -9.31 5.77
C GLN A 148 26.10 -7.90 6.08
N ASP A 149 26.12 -7.01 5.09
CA ASP A 149 25.62 -5.63 5.20
C ASP A 149 24.46 -5.39 4.20
N ALA A 150 23.81 -6.46 3.77
CA ALA A 150 22.65 -6.37 2.91
C ALA A 150 21.50 -5.62 3.62
N ILE A 151 20.83 -4.75 2.86
CA ILE A 151 19.71 -3.94 3.29
C ILE A 151 18.44 -4.57 2.75
N LEU A 152 17.59 -5.07 3.65
CA LEU A 152 16.24 -5.54 3.32
C LEU A 152 15.30 -4.33 3.16
N ASP A 153 14.45 -4.35 2.14
CA ASP A 153 13.32 -3.43 1.99
C ASP A 153 11.99 -4.17 2.24
N LEU A 154 11.27 -3.77 3.30
CA LEU A 154 9.97 -4.33 3.64
C LEU A 154 8.84 -3.83 2.71
N GLY A 155 9.10 -2.79 1.91
CA GLY A 155 8.10 -2.09 1.08
C GLY A 155 7.01 -1.37 1.89
N ARG A 156 7.08 -1.42 3.22
CA ARG A 156 6.10 -0.87 4.16
C ARG A 156 6.78 -0.45 5.44
N ARG A 157 6.13 0.46 6.18
CA ARG A 157 6.62 0.92 7.48
C ARG A 157 6.30 -0.11 8.56
N PHE A 158 7.32 -0.49 9.32
CA PHE A 158 7.20 -1.20 10.58
C PHE A 158 7.45 -0.20 11.72
N ILE A 159 6.50 -0.07 12.64
CA ILE A 159 6.54 0.91 13.71
C ILE A 159 7.22 0.29 14.92
N LEU A 160 8.35 0.87 15.33
CA LEU A 160 9.09 0.43 16.52
C LEU A 160 8.44 1.01 17.77
N GLU A 161 8.30 2.34 17.80
CA GLU A 161 7.73 3.09 18.90
C GLU A 161 6.97 4.31 18.40
N ILE A 162 6.01 4.73 19.18
CA ILE A 162 5.32 6.01 19.02
C ILE A 162 5.43 6.80 20.32
N ARG A 163 5.30 8.11 20.25
CA ARG A 163 5.04 8.91 21.46
C ARG A 163 3.53 8.98 21.68
N CYS A 164 3.00 9.26 22.87
CA CYS A 164 1.55 9.48 23.12
C CYS A 164 1.11 10.93 22.89
N ARG A 165 0.08 11.18 22.04
CA ARG A 165 -0.18 12.51 21.45
C ARG A 165 -0.49 13.61 22.48
N TYR A 166 -0.80 13.20 23.71
CA TYR A 166 -1.16 14.09 24.80
C TYR A 166 -0.05 14.32 25.84
N CYS A 167 0.76 13.30 26.14
CA CYS A 167 1.75 13.39 27.22
C CYS A 167 3.19 13.14 26.78
N GLY A 168 3.42 12.76 25.51
CA GLY A 168 4.74 12.45 24.97
C GLY A 168 5.33 11.11 25.44
N LYS A 169 4.64 10.33 26.27
CA LYS A 169 5.09 9.01 26.75
C LYS A 169 5.41 8.09 25.58
N ILE A 170 6.59 7.45 25.59
CA ILE A 170 7.01 6.50 24.55
C ILE A 170 6.25 5.19 24.77
N LEU A 171 5.64 4.68 23.70
CA LEU A 171 4.93 3.41 23.64
C LEU A 171 5.64 2.52 22.62
N PRO A 172 6.30 1.43 23.04
CA PRO A 172 6.81 0.44 22.11
C PRO A 172 5.63 -0.32 21.49
N LEU A 173 5.50 -0.29 20.16
CA LEU A 173 4.44 -0.98 19.44
C LEU A 173 4.93 -2.23 18.74
N MET A 174 6.09 -2.16 18.08
CA MET A 174 6.71 -3.27 17.37
C MET A 174 5.74 -3.99 16.43
N ARG A 175 5.01 -3.21 15.62
CA ARG A 175 3.93 -3.69 14.75
C ARG A 175 3.97 -3.05 13.36
N PRO A 176 3.46 -3.74 12.33
CA PRO A 176 3.32 -3.16 11.00
C PRO A 176 2.35 -1.98 11.03
N ALA A 177 2.66 -0.90 10.30
CA ALA A 177 1.87 0.34 10.32
C ALA A 177 0.39 0.12 9.96
N HIS A 178 0.10 -0.78 9.01
CA HIS A 178 -1.27 -1.07 8.57
C HIS A 178 -2.11 -1.87 9.59
N ARG A 179 -1.50 -2.32 10.70
CA ARG A 179 -2.20 -3.02 11.79
C ARG A 179 -2.35 -2.14 13.02
N ILE A 180 -2.04 -0.85 12.95
CA ILE A 180 -2.15 0.09 14.07
C ILE A 180 -3.32 1.02 13.78
N PHE A 181 -4.24 1.12 14.73
CA PHE A 181 -5.40 2.01 14.65
C PHE A 181 -5.12 3.37 15.31
N ASP A 182 -5.92 4.38 14.97
CA ASP A 182 -5.73 5.76 15.45
C ASP A 182 -5.85 5.90 16.97
N ASP A 183 -6.72 5.10 17.59
CA ASP A 183 -6.95 5.06 19.04
C ASP A 183 -5.77 4.42 19.80
N GLU A 184 -4.97 3.58 19.14
CA GLU A 184 -3.73 3.02 19.68
C GLU A 184 -2.57 4.03 19.71
N LEU A 185 -2.75 5.24 19.18
CA LEU A 185 -1.74 6.31 19.19
C LEU A 185 -1.70 7.10 20.52
N ILE A 186 -2.53 6.71 21.47
CA ILE A 186 -2.73 7.35 22.77
C ILE A 186 -2.39 6.33 23.87
N CYS A 187 -1.67 6.75 24.91
CA CYS A 187 -1.36 5.85 26.02
C CYS A 187 -2.62 5.57 26.84
N SER A 188 -2.63 4.42 27.51
CA SER A 188 -3.73 4.00 28.39
C SER A 188 -4.12 5.05 29.45
N ASP A 189 -3.15 5.80 29.97
CA ASP A 189 -3.38 6.85 30.98
C ASP A 189 -4.14 8.04 30.38
N CYS A 190 -3.74 8.50 29.18
CA CYS A 190 -4.42 9.60 28.50
C CYS A 190 -5.77 9.18 27.90
N ASN A 191 -5.92 7.91 27.49
CA ASN A 191 -7.16 7.42 26.91
C ASN A 191 -8.30 7.38 27.96
N LYS A 192 -7.99 7.03 29.21
CA LYS A 192 -8.95 7.04 30.33
C LYS A 192 -9.48 8.44 30.63
N HIS A 193 -8.63 9.47 30.55
CA HIS A 193 -9.05 10.85 30.78
C HIS A 193 -9.95 11.42 29.69
N THR A 194 -9.90 10.89 28.46
CA THR A 194 -10.83 11.25 27.37
C THR A 194 -12.23 10.66 27.54
N GLU A 195 -12.37 9.55 28.27
CA GLU A 195 -13.69 8.96 28.58
C GLU A 195 -14.39 9.70 29.75
N GLU A 196 -13.63 10.28 30.68
CA GLU A 196 -14.17 10.96 31.86
C GLU A 196 -14.48 12.46 31.63
N ILE A 197 -13.84 13.10 30.65
CA ILE A 197 -14.00 14.53 30.38
C ILE A 197 -14.70 14.68 29.03
N GLY A 198 -16.02 14.84 29.07
CA GLY A 198 -16.84 15.11 27.89
C GLY A 198 -16.24 16.21 27.02
N SER A 199 -16.00 15.87 25.75
CA SER A 199 -15.75 16.74 24.59
C SER A 199 -15.29 18.18 24.88
N HIS A 200 -14.14 18.35 25.53
CA HIS A 200 -13.37 19.58 25.37
C HIS A 200 -12.41 19.38 24.19
N THR A 201 -12.38 20.38 23.32
CA THR A 201 -11.84 20.35 21.96
C THR A 201 -10.43 19.77 21.88
N ILE A 202 -10.36 18.57 21.29
CA ILE A 202 -9.14 17.80 20.97
C ILE A 202 -8.04 18.68 20.34
N ALA A 203 -8.43 19.75 19.63
CA ALA A 203 -7.54 20.72 19.01
C ALA A 203 -6.61 21.47 19.99
N GLU A 204 -7.09 21.86 21.18
CA GLU A 204 -6.34 22.77 22.07
C GLU A 204 -5.17 22.09 22.79
N ARG A 205 -5.17 20.75 22.90
CA ARG A 205 -4.06 19.99 23.51
C ARG A 205 -2.93 19.63 22.54
N ILE A 206 -3.20 19.62 21.23
CA ILE A 206 -2.22 19.30 20.18
C ILE A 206 -1.13 20.38 20.11
N GLU A 207 -1.49 21.65 20.26
CA GLU A 207 -0.57 22.79 20.17
C GLU A 207 0.37 22.92 21.39
N ALA A 208 -0.05 22.44 22.57
CA ALA A 208 0.71 22.60 23.80
C ALA A 208 2.01 21.78 23.86
N PHE A 209 2.10 20.66 23.12
CA PHE A 209 3.30 19.81 23.05
C PHE A 209 4.09 19.98 21.75
N GLY A 210 3.43 20.25 20.62
CA GLY A 210 4.10 20.48 19.33
C GLY A 210 5.08 21.66 19.32
N ASN A 211 4.93 22.58 20.27
CA ASN A 211 5.77 23.77 20.41
C ASN A 211 6.99 23.61 21.33
N LYS A 212 7.22 22.42 21.95
CA LYS A 212 8.29 22.24 22.95
C LYS A 212 9.47 21.35 22.54
N THR A 213 9.42 20.66 21.41
CA THR A 213 10.51 19.77 20.97
C THR A 213 10.85 20.02 19.51
N GLU A 214 12.12 20.33 19.21
CA GLU A 214 12.64 20.52 17.85
C GLU A 214 12.53 19.25 16.98
N ASP A 215 12.41 18.07 17.61
CA ASP A 215 12.19 16.80 16.94
C ASP A 215 10.68 16.48 16.87
N LYS A 216 10.04 16.88 15.77
CA LYS A 216 8.60 16.70 15.49
C LYS A 216 8.21 15.25 15.15
N THR A 217 9.16 14.31 15.22
CA THR A 217 8.97 12.95 14.73
C THR A 217 8.21 12.11 15.76
N TYR A 218 6.90 12.02 15.55
CA TYR A 218 5.95 11.39 16.46
C TYR A 218 5.99 9.86 16.49
N ILE A 219 6.52 9.28 15.41
CA ILE A 219 6.49 7.87 15.08
C ILE A 219 7.90 7.48 14.64
N LYS A 220 8.52 6.51 15.33
CA LYS A 220 9.78 5.91 14.89
C LYS A 220 9.47 4.62 14.14
N SER A 221 9.80 4.60 12.85
CA SER A 221 9.53 3.48 11.97
C SER A 221 10.73 3.13 11.11
N VAL A 222 10.80 1.87 10.71
CA VAL A 222 11.77 1.36 9.74
C VAL A 222 11.04 0.77 8.54
N SER A 223 11.63 0.90 7.37
CA SER A 223 11.17 0.23 6.15
C SER A 223 12.32 -0.43 5.40
N ARG A 224 13.53 0.14 5.54
CA ARG A 224 14.78 -0.40 5.00
C ARG A 224 15.83 -0.46 6.09
N PHE A 225 16.51 -1.59 6.24
CA PHE A 225 17.50 -1.80 7.28
C PHE A 225 18.37 -3.02 7.01
N SER A 226 19.59 -3.01 7.57
CA SER A 226 20.44 -4.20 7.67
C SER A 226 20.20 -4.97 8.98
N ARG A 227 20.69 -6.22 9.05
CA ARG A 227 20.60 -7.07 10.25
C ARG A 227 21.22 -6.43 11.49
N LYS A 228 22.26 -5.60 11.32
CA LYS A 228 23.03 -4.96 12.41
C LYS A 228 22.35 -3.71 12.98
N GLU A 229 21.47 -3.08 12.21
CA GLU A 229 20.82 -1.80 12.58
C GLU A 229 19.52 -1.99 13.37
N ILE A 230 18.96 -3.20 13.38
CA ILE A 230 17.66 -3.46 13.99
C ILE A 230 17.76 -4.03 15.41
N PRO A 231 16.72 -3.81 16.25
CA PRO A 231 16.62 -4.46 17.54
C PRO A 231 16.60 -5.99 17.40
N ARG A 232 17.29 -6.69 18.29
CA ARG A 232 17.36 -8.17 18.27
C ARG A 232 15.99 -8.83 18.48
N GLU A 233 15.02 -8.13 19.08
CA GLU A 233 13.66 -8.67 19.20
C GLU A 233 12.99 -8.83 17.83
N LEU A 234 13.29 -7.97 16.84
CA LEU A 234 12.72 -8.06 15.49
C LEU A 234 13.16 -9.34 14.77
N LEU A 235 14.39 -9.79 15.00
CA LEU A 235 14.94 -10.98 14.35
C LEU A 235 14.13 -12.24 14.63
N LYS A 236 13.48 -12.30 15.81
CA LYS A 236 12.68 -13.45 16.25
C LYS A 236 11.24 -13.42 15.76
N LEU A 237 10.78 -12.29 15.22
CA LEU A 237 9.42 -12.16 14.71
C LEU A 237 9.28 -12.99 13.45
N THR A 238 8.09 -13.60 13.28
CA THR A 238 7.75 -14.22 12.01
C THR A 238 7.62 -13.13 10.93
N LEU A 239 7.83 -13.50 9.67
CA LEU A 239 7.63 -12.56 8.57
C LEU A 239 6.18 -12.01 8.55
N TRP A 240 5.20 -12.82 8.96
CA TRP A 240 3.82 -12.41 9.14
C TRP A 240 3.65 -11.35 10.24
N ASP A 241 4.36 -11.47 11.36
CA ASP A 241 4.33 -10.46 12.43
C ASP A 241 4.93 -9.13 11.97
N LEU A 242 5.91 -9.19 11.06
CA LEU A 242 6.45 -8.02 10.35
C LEU A 242 5.50 -7.46 9.30
N GLY A 243 4.36 -8.11 9.07
CA GLY A 243 3.34 -7.67 8.14
C GLY A 243 3.62 -8.06 6.69
N ILE A 244 4.50 -9.05 6.49
CA ILE A 244 4.80 -9.64 5.18
C ILE A 244 3.74 -10.72 4.89
N PRO A 245 2.99 -10.61 3.79
CA PRO A 245 1.97 -11.60 3.45
C PRO A 245 2.59 -12.92 2.96
N PRO A 246 1.82 -14.02 2.97
CA PRO A 246 2.22 -15.26 2.32
C PRO A 246 2.53 -15.08 0.82
N LEU A 247 3.50 -15.83 0.30
CA LEU A 247 3.95 -15.77 -1.11
C LEU A 247 4.40 -14.36 -1.55
N HIS A 248 4.90 -13.54 -0.63
CA HIS A 248 5.40 -12.22 -0.98
C HIS A 248 6.77 -12.31 -1.66
N ILE A 249 7.05 -11.32 -2.50
CA ILE A 249 8.38 -11.07 -3.06
C ILE A 249 8.97 -9.86 -2.34
N LEU A 250 10.08 -10.07 -1.66
CA LEU A 250 10.85 -9.05 -0.95
C LEU A 250 12.07 -8.67 -1.77
N SER A 251 12.53 -7.44 -1.60
CA SER A 251 13.74 -6.96 -2.26
C SER A 251 14.82 -6.61 -1.24
N ALA A 252 16.07 -6.94 -1.57
CA ALA A 252 17.21 -6.50 -0.79
C ALA A 252 18.33 -5.99 -1.71
N SER A 253 19.20 -5.16 -1.15
CA SER A 253 20.36 -4.59 -1.84
C SER A 253 21.64 -4.73 -1.03
N GLY A 254 22.73 -5.17 -1.65
CA GLY A 254 24.07 -5.19 -1.05
C GLY A 254 24.78 -3.83 -1.15
N ILE A 255 25.92 -3.69 -0.45
CA ILE A 255 26.74 -2.45 -0.44
C ILE A 255 27.18 -2.01 -1.84
N ASN A 256 27.45 -2.96 -2.74
CA ASN A 256 27.96 -2.67 -4.09
C ASN A 256 26.85 -2.27 -5.08
N GLY A 257 25.64 -1.97 -4.61
CA GLY A 257 24.48 -1.67 -5.46
C GLY A 257 23.85 -2.90 -6.12
N GLN A 258 24.31 -4.10 -5.77
CA GLN A 258 23.68 -5.35 -6.20
C GLN A 258 22.27 -5.44 -5.63
N TYR A 259 21.30 -5.79 -6.47
CA TYR A 259 19.90 -5.91 -6.10
C TYR A 259 19.43 -7.35 -6.35
N LYS A 260 18.64 -7.89 -5.43
CA LYS A 260 18.03 -9.21 -5.59
C LYS A 260 16.63 -9.26 -4.97
N ALA A 261 15.76 -10.03 -5.59
CA ALA A 261 14.41 -10.30 -5.11
C ALA A 261 14.32 -11.71 -4.52
N PHE A 262 13.50 -11.91 -3.50
CA PHE A 262 13.35 -13.15 -2.75
C PHE A 262 11.88 -13.48 -2.57
N GLU A 263 11.44 -14.65 -3.02
CA GLU A 263 10.04 -15.10 -2.93
C GLU A 263 9.85 -16.10 -1.79
N LEU A 264 8.76 -15.95 -1.01
CA LEU A 264 8.35 -16.90 0.03
C LEU A 264 7.60 -18.11 -0.54
N THR A 265 8.30 -18.91 -1.34
CA THR A 265 7.71 -19.97 -2.17
C THR A 265 7.10 -21.12 -1.35
N ALA A 266 7.48 -21.30 -0.08
CA ALA A 266 6.85 -22.31 0.78
C ALA A 266 5.35 -22.06 1.03
N ASP A 267 4.87 -20.83 0.81
CA ASP A 267 3.45 -20.48 0.92
C ASP A 267 2.65 -20.75 -0.37
N CYS A 268 3.31 -21.10 -1.47
CA CYS A 268 2.71 -21.19 -2.82
C CYS A 268 1.46 -22.08 -2.85
N ALA A 269 1.56 -23.31 -2.34
CA ALA A 269 0.43 -24.24 -2.30
C ALA A 269 -0.74 -23.73 -1.44
N LYS A 270 -0.47 -22.99 -0.37
CA LYS A 270 -1.49 -22.43 0.51
C LYS A 270 -2.21 -21.22 -0.13
N VAL A 271 -1.48 -20.40 -0.87
CA VAL A 271 -2.01 -19.16 -1.48
C VAL A 271 -2.70 -19.43 -2.81
N LEU A 272 -2.08 -20.21 -3.68
CA LEU A 272 -2.59 -20.49 -5.03
C LEU A 272 -3.47 -21.74 -5.10
N GLY A 273 -3.48 -22.58 -4.05
CA GLY A 273 -4.23 -23.83 -4.04
C GLY A 273 -3.77 -24.78 -5.16
N SER A 274 -4.71 -25.55 -5.72
CA SER A 274 -4.46 -26.50 -6.81
C SER A 274 -4.27 -25.86 -8.19
N LEU A 275 -4.11 -24.53 -8.30
CA LEU A 275 -3.87 -23.84 -9.57
C LEU A 275 -2.47 -24.11 -10.17
N ILE A 276 -1.60 -24.83 -9.47
CA ILE A 276 -0.23 -25.18 -9.90
C ILE A 276 -0.22 -26.38 -10.89
N SER A 277 -1.40 -26.90 -11.28
CA SER A 277 -1.52 -28.04 -12.20
C SER A 277 -1.98 -27.69 -13.63
N ILE A 278 -1.83 -26.44 -14.08
CA ILE A 278 -2.15 -26.01 -15.45
C ILE A 278 -0.88 -25.65 -16.21
#